data_AF-A0A1Y6B0U3-F1
#
_entry.id   AF-A0A1Y6B0U3-F1
#
_cell.length_a   1.000
_cell.length_b   1.000
_cell.length_c   1.000
_cell.angle_alpha   90.00
_cell.angle_beta   90.00
_cell.angle_gamma   90.00
#
_symmetry.space_group_name_H-M   'P 1'
#
loop_
_entity.id
_entity.type
_entity.pdbx_description
1 polymer ?
#
loop_
_entity_poly.entity_id
_entity_poly.type
_entity_poly.pdbx_seq_one_letter_code
_entity_poly.pdbx_strand_id
1 'polypeptide(L)'
;MPEQFVCIKEMIQEQTKVPRPILTQDAKERIENKLLISYLGEEEVLFTYYKNGYLYKNYITVADINPLNQTITCTNAFHNQRMFKFGDVIGVD
;
A
#
# COMPACT_ATOMS: atom_id res chain seq x y z
N MET A 1 7.40 9.91 25.93
CA MET A 1 8.58 9.20 25.38
C MET A 1 9.80 10.06 25.67
N PRO A 2 10.89 9.52 26.25
CA PRO A 2 12.11 10.29 26.49
C PRO A 2 12.78 10.70 25.17
N GLU A 3 13.40 11.88 25.12
CA GLU A 3 13.98 12.46 23.90
C GLU A 3 15.02 11.57 23.22
N GLN A 4 15.80 10.82 24.01
CA GLN A 4 16.79 9.87 23.51
C GLN A 4 16.17 8.76 22.64
N PHE A 5 14.93 8.34 22.93
CA PHE A 5 14.23 7.34 22.11
C PHE A 5 13.71 7.90 20.78
N VAL A 6 13.40 9.20 20.73
CA VAL A 6 12.97 9.87 19.49
C VAL A 6 14.14 9.98 18.52
N CYS A 7 15.29 10.42 18.99
CA CYS A 7 16.51 10.54 18.19
C CYS A 7 16.94 9.19 17.59
N ILE A 8 16.99 8.12 18.41
CA ILE A 8 17.34 6.78 17.93
C ILE A 8 16.33 6.27 16.89
N LYS A 9 15.03 6.53 17.10
CA LYS A 9 13.97 6.14 16.16
C LYS A 9 14.11 6.85 14.82
N GLU A 10 14.42 8.14 14.82
CA GLU A 10 14.67 8.92 13.61
C GLU A 10 15.90 8.39 12.85
N MET A 11 17.01 8.14 13.55
CA MET A 11 18.24 7.60 12.95
C MET A 11 18.02 6.22 12.29
N ILE A 12 17.20 5.35 12.90
CA ILE A 12 16.85 4.03 12.32
C ILE A 12 15.90 4.20 11.13
N GLN A 13 14.93 5.12 11.23
CA GLN A 13 14.00 5.40 10.15
C GLN A 13 14.74 5.92 8.91
N GLU A 14 15.71 6.82 9.05
CA GLU A 14 16.43 7.35 7.89
C GLU A 14 17.26 6.31 7.15
N GLN A 15 17.90 5.40 7.88
CA GLN A 15 18.70 4.31 7.29
C GLN A 15 17.86 3.26 6.54
N THR A 16 16.56 3.18 6.80
CA THR A 16 15.66 2.18 6.21
C THR A 16 14.87 2.71 5.02
N LYS A 17 15.11 3.96 4.60
CA LYS A 17 14.48 4.53 3.40
C LYS A 17 14.97 3.83 2.14
N VAL A 18 14.03 3.51 1.25
CA VAL A 18 14.27 2.91 -0.06
C VAL A 18 13.80 3.84 -1.18
N PRO A 19 14.48 3.84 -2.35
CA PRO A 19 13.97 4.51 -3.53
C PRO A 19 12.63 3.89 -3.95
N ARG A 20 11.77 4.67 -4.61
CA ARG A 20 10.49 4.18 -5.12
C ARG A 20 10.74 3.02 -6.10
N PRO A 21 10.14 1.84 -5.88
CA PRO A 21 10.29 0.74 -6.82
C PRO A 21 9.71 1.09 -8.19
N ILE A 22 10.41 0.67 -9.25
CA ILE A 22 9.94 0.80 -10.63
C ILE A 22 9.17 -0.48 -10.97
N LEU A 23 7.90 -0.35 -11.32
CA LEU A 23 7.06 -1.47 -11.76
C LEU A 23 7.10 -1.61 -13.28
N THR A 24 7.34 -2.83 -13.75
CA THR A 24 7.14 -3.21 -15.16
C THR A 24 5.65 -3.19 -15.50
N GLN A 25 5.32 -3.14 -16.79
CA GLN A 25 3.92 -3.16 -17.25
C GLN A 25 3.21 -4.46 -16.81
N ASP A 26 3.87 -5.61 -16.96
CA ASP A 26 3.38 -6.91 -16.49
C ASP A 26 3.07 -6.92 -14.98
N ALA A 27 3.96 -6.35 -14.17
CA ALA A 27 3.73 -6.26 -12.72
C ALA A 27 2.51 -5.38 -12.39
N LYS A 28 2.31 -4.28 -13.11
CA LYS A 28 1.13 -3.41 -12.94
C LYS A 28 -0.15 -4.14 -13.30
N GLU A 29 -0.19 -4.83 -14.44
CA GLU A 29 -1.36 -5.60 -14.90
C GLU A 29 -1.71 -6.72 -13.91
N ARG A 30 -0.71 -7.38 -13.34
CA ARG A 30 -0.91 -8.40 -12.29
C ARG A 30 -1.50 -7.80 -11.01
N ILE A 31 -1.05 -6.60 -10.63
CA ILE A 31 -1.61 -5.86 -9.48
C ILE A 31 -3.07 -5.47 -9.77
N GLU A 32 -3.38 -4.92 -10.94
CA GLU A 32 -4.75 -4.56 -11.34
C GLU A 32 -5.70 -5.76 -11.26
N ASN A 33 -5.29 -6.89 -11.84
CA ASN A 33 -6.11 -8.10 -11.85
C ASN A 33 -6.38 -8.61 -10.42
N LYS A 34 -5.37 -8.64 -9.55
CA LYS A 34 -5.54 -9.04 -8.15
C LYS A 34 -6.45 -8.11 -7.36
N LEU A 35 -6.33 -6.79 -7.56
CA LEU A 35 -7.21 -5.82 -6.92
C LEU A 35 -8.67 -6.01 -7.35
N LEU A 36 -8.90 -6.29 -8.63
CA LEU A 36 -10.23 -6.58 -9.16
C LEU A 36 -10.81 -7.86 -8.55
N ILE A 37 -10.00 -8.91 -8.42
CA ILE A 37 -10.41 -10.17 -7.76
C ILE A 37 -10.77 -9.91 -6.30
N SER A 38 -9.93 -9.19 -5.55
CA SER A 38 -10.20 -8.82 -4.15
C SER A 38 -11.48 -7.99 -4.02
N TYR A 39 -11.71 -7.05 -4.93
CA TYR A 39 -12.92 -6.23 -4.95
C TYR A 39 -14.20 -7.05 -5.21
N LEU A 40 -14.16 -7.95 -6.19
CA LEU A 40 -15.32 -8.77 -6.55
C LEU A 40 -15.60 -9.90 -5.56
N GLY A 41 -14.55 -10.47 -4.97
CA GLY A 41 -14.63 -11.59 -4.03
C GLY A 41 -14.69 -11.17 -2.56
N GLU A 42 -14.58 -9.87 -2.27
CA GLU A 42 -14.42 -9.32 -0.92
C GLU A 42 -13.26 -10.00 -0.14
N GLU A 43 -12.21 -10.42 -0.86
CA GLU A 43 -11.09 -11.17 -0.30
C GLU A 43 -10.07 -10.22 0.34
N GLU A 44 -9.61 -10.57 1.54
CA GLU A 44 -8.51 -9.87 2.21
C GLU A 44 -7.17 -10.23 1.56
N VAL A 45 -6.43 -9.23 1.09
CA VAL A 45 -5.15 -9.39 0.40
C VAL A 45 -4.02 -8.66 1.11
N LEU A 46 -2.80 -9.17 0.97
CA LEU A 46 -1.63 -8.49 1.50
C LEU A 46 -1.22 -7.36 0.54
N PHE A 47 -1.52 -6.13 0.92
CA PHE A 47 -1.30 -4.95 0.11
C PHE A 47 0.00 -4.25 0.48
N THR A 48 0.88 -4.08 -0.51
CA THR A 48 2.16 -3.38 -0.39
C THR A 48 2.11 -2.04 -1.11
N TYR A 49 2.40 -0.94 -0.41
CA TYR A 49 2.44 0.41 -1.00
C TYR A 49 3.67 1.21 -0.56
N TYR A 50 4.10 2.12 -1.42
CA TYR A 50 5.21 3.04 -1.19
C TYR A 50 4.70 4.38 -0.66
N LYS A 51 5.30 4.87 0.43
CA LYS A 51 5.02 6.19 0.97
C LYS A 51 6.23 6.75 1.70
N ASN A 52 6.63 7.97 1.36
CA ASN A 52 7.68 8.74 2.04
C ASN A 52 9.02 8.01 2.21
N GLY A 53 9.44 7.22 1.21
CA GLY A 53 10.69 6.45 1.31
C GLY A 53 10.53 5.06 1.91
N TYR A 54 9.33 4.63 2.28
CA TYR A 54 9.12 3.32 2.92
C TYR A 54 8.11 2.48 2.16
N LEU A 55 8.27 1.16 2.30
CA LEU A 55 7.29 0.18 1.87
C LEU A 55 6.49 -0.27 3.07
N TYR A 56 5.18 -0.16 2.96
CA TYR A 56 4.24 -0.62 3.98
C TYR A 56 3.48 -1.81 3.46
N LYS A 57 3.26 -2.79 4.31
CA LYS A 57 2.44 -3.98 4.04
C LYS A 57 1.30 -4.04 5.03
N ASN A 58 0.07 -4.20 4.56
CA ASN A 58 -1.10 -4.38 5.42
C ASN A 58 -2.09 -5.32 4.74
N TYR A 59 -2.80 -6.09 5.55
CA TYR A 59 -3.98 -6.82 5.09
C TYR A 59 -5.16 -5.85 4.96
N ILE A 60 -5.80 -5.88 3.80
CA ILE A 60 -6.94 -5.03 3.46
C ILE A 60 -7.91 -5.76 2.54
N THR A 61 -9.15 -5.28 2.50
CA THR A 61 -10.14 -5.64 1.48
C THR A 61 -10.42 -4.42 0.62
N VAL A 62 -10.44 -4.60 -0.71
CA VAL A 62 -10.76 -3.52 -1.65
C VAL A 62 -12.26 -3.23 -1.59
N ALA A 63 -12.62 -1.97 -1.32
CA ALA A 63 -14.01 -1.54 -1.15
C ALA A 63 -14.53 -0.71 -2.34
N ASP A 64 -13.65 -0.04 -3.08
CA ASP A 64 -13.99 0.68 -4.31
C ASP A 64 -12.74 0.88 -5.19
N ILE A 65 -12.95 0.91 -6.51
CA ILE A 65 -11.90 1.19 -7.50
C ILE A 65 -12.39 2.31 -8.42
N ASN A 66 -11.66 3.43 -8.41
CA ASN A 66 -11.94 4.57 -9.28
C ASN A 66 -10.87 4.69 -10.38
N PRO A 67 -11.14 4.19 -11.60
CA PRO A 67 -10.18 4.23 -12.70
C PRO A 67 -9.93 5.65 -13.23
N LEU A 68 -10.89 6.57 -13.12
CA LEU A 68 -10.75 7.95 -13.59
C LEU A 68 -9.71 8.72 -12.78
N ASN A 69 -9.73 8.54 -11.46
CA ASN A 69 -8.79 9.18 -10.54
C ASN A 69 -7.55 8.33 -10.25
N GLN A 70 -7.50 7.10 -10.77
CA GLN A 70 -6.49 6.09 -10.46
C GLN A 70 -6.35 5.89 -8.94
N THR A 71 -7.47 5.80 -8.24
CA THR A 71 -7.50 5.61 -6.78
C THR A 71 -8.25 4.35 -6.40
N ILE A 72 -7.83 3.75 -5.30
CA ILE A 72 -8.44 2.55 -4.71
C ILE A 72 -8.82 2.90 -3.28
N THR A 73 -10.05 2.59 -2.90
CA THR A 73 -10.51 2.67 -1.51
C THR A 73 -10.46 1.28 -0.91
N CYS A 74 -9.78 1.16 0.22
CA CYS A 74 -9.57 -0.11 0.91
C CYS A 74 -10.06 0.00 2.35
N THR A 75 -10.54 -1.11 2.89
CA THR A 75 -10.92 -1.25 4.29
C THR A 75 -9.94 -2.19 4.99
N ASN A 76 -9.69 -1.97 6.28
CA ASN A 76 -9.01 -2.95 7.11
C ASN A 76 -10.00 -3.80 7.91
N ALA A 77 -9.51 -4.77 8.69
CA ALA A 77 -10.33 -5.63 9.57
C ALA A 77 -11.23 -4.88 10.58
N PHE A 78 -11.01 -3.58 10.80
CA PHE A 78 -11.85 -2.73 11.66
C PHE A 78 -12.79 -1.81 10.85
N HIS A 79 -12.99 -2.10 9.55
CA HIS A 79 -13.76 -1.30 8.60
C HIS A 79 -13.31 0.16 8.45
N ASN A 80 -12.08 0.50 8.88
CA ASN A 80 -11.52 1.81 8.64
C ASN A 80 -11.12 1.93 7.18
N GLN A 81 -11.73 2.89 6.48
CA GLN A 81 -11.45 3.15 5.07
C GLN A 81 -10.20 4.01 4.89
N ARG A 82 -9.40 3.67 3.89
CA ARG A 82 -8.27 4.47 3.40
C ARG A 82 -8.23 4.45 1.89
N MET A 83 -7.84 5.57 1.32
CA MET A 83 -7.68 5.73 -0.12
C MET A 83 -6.20 5.74 -0.50
N PHE A 84 -5.87 5.04 -1.57
CA PHE A 84 -4.52 4.94 -2.14
C PHE A 84 -4.53 5.33 -3.61
N LYS A 85 -3.47 5.96 -4.10
CA LYS A 85 -3.25 6.12 -5.55
C LYS A 85 -2.69 4.81 -6.10
N PHE A 86 -3.16 4.38 -7.26
CA PHE A 86 -2.71 3.17 -7.93
C PHE A 86 -1.18 3.17 -8.14
N GLY A 87 -0.61 4.32 -8.52
CA GLY A 87 0.82 4.45 -8.69
C GLY A 87 1.64 4.17 -7.43
N ASP A 88 1.08 4.38 -6.24
CA ASP A 88 1.77 4.14 -4.97
C ASP A 88 1.70 2.66 -4.55
N VAL A 89 0.87 1.84 -5.21
CA VAL A 89 0.78 0.40 -4.97
C VAL A 89 1.95 -0.31 -5.63
N ILE A 90 2.64 -1.15 -4.86
CA ILE A 90 3.85 -1.86 -5.30
C ILE A 90 3.60 -3.36 -5.48
N GLY A 91 2.63 -3.92 -4.77
CA GLY A 91 2.29 -5.33 -4.87
C GLY A 91 1.02 -5.68 -4.12
N VAL A 92 0.38 -6.75 -4.57
CA VAL A 92 -0.79 -7.35 -3.92
C VAL A 92 -0.55 -8.84 -3.92
N ASP A 93 -0.55 -9.45 -2.74
CA ASP A 93 -0.30 -10.88 -2.56
C ASP A 93 -1.55 -11.62 -2.10
#